data_AF-A0A923VD63-F1
#
_entry.id   AF-A0A923VD63-F1
#
_cell.length_a   1.000
_cell.length_b   1.000
_cell.length_c   1.000
_cell.angle_alpha   90.00
_cell.angle_beta   90.00
_cell.angle_gamma   90.00
#
_symmetry.space_group_name_H-M   'P 1'
#
loop_
_entity.id
_entity.type
_entity.pdbx_description
1 polymer ?
#
loop_
_entity_poly.entity_id
_entity_poly.type
_entity_poly.pdbx_seq_one_letter_code
_entity_poly.pdbx_strand_id
1 'polypeptide(L)'
;MKAVIVFCLLMAGYLVQAQSGYEVSKDPENARVKVLQGIISKAIIEQDTSFAKWYAPNKNTYAPDTALVVAFKKAATQKLQFVIFGGTWCEDTQFILPRFFKLQEMGGIPDNDITFFGVDRSKKTLGHIAGA
;
A
#
# COMPACT_ATOMS: atom_id res chain seq x y z
N MET A 1 23.85 -38.63 15.54
CA MET A 1 22.96 -37.64 16.20
C MET A 1 23.34 -36.20 15.92
N LYS A 2 24.58 -35.74 16.18
CA LYS A 2 25.00 -34.34 15.89
C LYS A 2 24.81 -33.93 14.43
N ALA A 3 25.14 -34.80 13.47
CA ALA A 3 24.96 -34.55 12.04
C ALA A 3 23.47 -34.44 11.61
N VAL A 4 22.57 -35.15 12.28
CA VAL A 4 21.12 -35.09 12.00
C VAL A 4 20.53 -33.78 12.50
N ILE A 5 20.99 -33.29 13.65
CA ILE A 5 20.57 -31.99 14.21
C ILE A 5 21.06 -30.84 13.31
N VAL A 6 22.29 -30.90 12.82
CA VAL A 6 22.84 -29.90 11.87
C VAL A 6 22.06 -29.91 10.55
N PHE A 7 21.67 -31.09 10.04
CA PHE A 7 20.87 -31.21 8.83
C PHE A 7 19.44 -30.66 8.99
N CYS A 8 18.78 -30.92 10.13
CA CYS A 8 17.46 -30.33 10.43
C CYS A 8 17.51 -28.80 10.58
N LEU A 9 18.57 -28.25 11.18
CA LEU A 9 18.74 -26.79 11.30
C LEU A 9 18.99 -26.12 9.95
N LEU A 10 19.73 -26.78 9.04
CA LEU A 10 19.92 -26.29 7.67
C LEU A 10 18.61 -26.31 6.86
N MET A 11 17.76 -27.34 7.01
CA MET A 11 16.46 -27.40 6.33
C MET A 11 15.45 -26.37 6.84
N ALA A 12 15.43 -26.09 8.14
CA ALA A 12 14.52 -25.10 8.74
C ALA A 12 14.76 -23.66 8.23
N GLY A 13 16.01 -23.34 7.84
CA GLY A 13 16.37 -22.03 7.28
C GLY A 13 15.74 -21.73 5.92
N TYR A 14 15.33 -22.75 5.16
CA TYR A 14 14.74 -22.56 3.82
C TYR A 14 13.23 -22.32 3.84
N LEU A 15 12.54 -22.51 4.98
CA LEU A 15 11.08 -22.36 5.10
C LEU A 15 10.63 -20.98 5.58
N VAL A 16 11.54 -20.00 5.70
CA VAL A 16 11.14 -18.61 5.93
C VAL A 16 10.62 -18.01 4.61
N GLN A 17 9.50 -18.51 4.12
CA GLN A 17 8.68 -17.77 3.18
C GLN A 17 7.91 -16.72 3.98
N ALA A 18 8.31 -15.46 3.84
CA ALA A 18 7.50 -14.35 4.33
C ALA A 18 6.13 -14.39 3.63
N GLN A 19 5.05 -14.57 4.39
CA GLN A 19 3.70 -14.41 3.87
C GLN A 19 3.50 -12.94 3.52
N SER A 20 3.07 -12.64 2.29
CA SER A 20 2.68 -11.28 1.94
C SER A 20 1.45 -10.89 2.73
N GLY A 21 1.42 -9.68 3.28
CA GLY A 21 0.26 -9.15 4.02
C GLY A 21 -0.97 -8.85 3.13
N TYR A 22 -0.91 -9.20 1.85
CA TYR A 22 -1.93 -8.94 0.84
C TYR A 22 -2.02 -10.07 -0.17
N GLU A 23 -3.17 -10.13 -0.83
CA GLU A 23 -3.51 -11.01 -1.94
C GLU A 23 -3.72 -10.20 -3.23
N VAL A 24 -3.51 -10.85 -4.37
CA VAL A 24 -3.65 -10.26 -5.69
C VAL A 24 -4.74 -11.00 -6.45
N SER A 25 -5.70 -10.26 -7.00
CA SER A 25 -6.76 -10.81 -7.84
C SER A 25 -6.97 -9.96 -9.10
N LYS A 26 -7.87 -10.41 -9.97
CA LYS A 26 -8.33 -9.63 -11.12
C LYS A 26 -9.66 -9.00 -10.79
N ASP A 27 -9.87 -7.79 -11.28
CA ASP A 27 -11.17 -7.12 -11.14
C ASP A 27 -12.27 -7.91 -11.88
N PRO A 28 -13.37 -8.29 -11.22
CA PRO A 28 -14.49 -8.99 -11.86
C PRO A 28 -15.12 -8.21 -13.02
N GLU A 29 -15.08 -6.87 -12.97
CA GLU A 29 -15.64 -6.01 -14.01
C GLU A 29 -14.66 -5.79 -15.18
N ASN A 30 -13.36 -5.97 -14.94
CA ASN A 30 -12.31 -5.79 -15.96
C ASN A 30 -11.09 -6.65 -15.65
N ALA A 31 -11.02 -7.85 -16.25
CA ALA A 31 -9.95 -8.82 -15.99
C ALA A 31 -8.51 -8.35 -16.29
N ARG A 32 -8.34 -7.18 -16.92
CA ARG A 32 -7.02 -6.54 -17.13
C ARG A 32 -6.55 -5.70 -15.94
N VAL A 33 -7.45 -5.37 -15.02
CA VAL A 33 -7.15 -4.57 -13.82
C VAL A 33 -6.73 -5.49 -12.68
N LYS A 34 -5.57 -5.21 -12.12
CA LYS A 34 -5.02 -5.90 -10.94
C LYS A 34 -5.62 -5.30 -9.67
N VAL A 35 -6.18 -6.15 -8.82
CA VAL A 35 -6.75 -5.80 -7.51
C VAL A 35 -5.78 -6.26 -6.42
N LEU A 36 -5.46 -5.34 -5.50
CA LEU A 36 -4.71 -5.65 -4.28
C LEU A 36 -5.65 -5.63 -3.08
N GLN A 37 -5.62 -6.68 -2.27
CA GLN A 37 -6.46 -6.82 -1.07
C GLN A 37 -5.60 -7.17 0.15
N GLY A 38 -5.72 -6.44 1.26
CA GLY A 38 -4.92 -6.64 2.47
C GLY A 38 -3.98 -5.46 2.74
N ILE A 39 -2.97 -5.65 3.59
CA ILE A 39 -2.02 -4.60 3.98
C ILE A 39 -0.99 -4.42 2.87
N ILE A 40 -1.00 -3.23 2.26
CA ILE A 40 -0.09 -2.84 1.19
C ILE A 40 0.66 -1.55 1.53
N SER A 41 1.80 -1.34 0.88
CA SER A 41 2.63 -0.15 1.06
C SER A 41 2.59 0.74 -0.19
N LYS A 42 2.96 2.01 -0.03
CA LYS A 42 3.17 2.95 -1.15
C LYS A 42 4.07 2.33 -2.23
N ALA A 43 5.17 1.70 -1.81
CA ALA A 43 6.16 1.11 -2.70
C ALA A 43 5.57 0.00 -3.59
N ILE A 44 4.65 -0.82 -3.06
CA ILE A 44 3.99 -1.88 -3.84
C ILE A 44 3.24 -1.28 -5.03
N ILE A 45 2.53 -0.17 -4.84
CA ILE A 45 1.81 0.49 -5.93
C ILE A 45 2.77 1.21 -6.88
N GLU A 46 3.75 1.93 -6.33
CA GLU A 46 4.67 2.76 -7.12
C GLU A 46 5.59 1.93 -8.03
N GLN A 47 5.96 0.72 -7.61
CA GLN A 47 6.89 -0.15 -8.33
C GLN A 47 6.21 -1.14 -9.27
N ASP A 48 4.93 -1.45 -9.07
CA ASP A 48 4.20 -2.38 -9.93
C ASP A 48 3.75 -1.71 -11.23
N THR A 49 4.28 -2.20 -12.35
CA THR A 49 4.03 -1.66 -13.70
C THR A 49 2.56 -1.73 -14.10
N SER A 50 1.75 -2.56 -13.43
CA SER A 50 0.29 -2.63 -13.62
C SER A 50 -0.41 -1.31 -13.28
N PHE A 51 0.20 -0.47 -12.41
CA PHE A 51 -0.36 0.79 -11.93
C PHE A 51 0.29 2.04 -12.52
N ALA A 52 1.37 1.87 -13.29
CA ALA A 52 2.17 2.96 -13.84
C ALA A 52 1.35 3.96 -14.70
N LYS A 53 0.28 3.49 -15.34
CA LYS A 53 -0.59 4.32 -16.19
C LYS A 53 -1.33 5.43 -15.44
N TRP A 54 -1.57 5.25 -14.15
CA TRP A 54 -2.32 6.23 -13.34
C TRP A 54 -1.48 6.78 -12.18
N TYR A 55 -0.60 5.98 -11.58
CA TYR A 55 0.12 6.42 -10.38
C TYR A 55 1.09 7.56 -10.67
N ALA A 56 2.06 7.34 -11.55
CA ALA A 56 3.09 8.35 -11.83
C ALA A 56 2.52 9.65 -12.44
N PRO A 57 1.59 9.61 -13.43
CA PRO A 57 0.98 10.83 -13.95
C PRO A 57 0.22 11.63 -12.89
N ASN A 58 -0.61 10.98 -12.06
CA ASN A 58 -1.39 11.68 -11.04
C ASN A 58 -0.51 12.22 -9.89
N LYS A 59 0.61 11.55 -9.57
CA LYS A 59 1.60 12.06 -8.59
C LYS A 59 2.38 13.26 -9.14
N ASN A 60 2.85 13.18 -10.39
CA ASN A 60 3.77 14.15 -10.98
C ASN A 60 3.08 15.44 -11.43
N THR A 61 1.84 15.35 -11.90
CA THR A 61 1.07 16.53 -12.36
C THR A 61 0.48 17.34 -11.21
N TYR A 62 0.45 16.78 -10.00
CA TYR A 62 -0.13 17.45 -8.85
C TYR A 62 0.86 18.41 -8.20
N ALA A 63 0.50 19.69 -8.23
CA ALA A 63 1.16 20.76 -7.50
C ALA A 63 0.29 21.15 -6.29
N PRO A 64 0.62 20.67 -5.07
CA PRO A 64 -0.16 21.01 -3.89
C PRO A 64 -0.02 22.48 -3.51
N ASP A 65 -1.08 23.05 -2.93
CA ASP A 65 -1.06 24.38 -2.34
C ASP A 65 -0.02 24.46 -1.22
N THR A 66 0.70 25.58 -1.13
CA THR A 66 1.74 25.78 -0.11
C THR A 66 1.17 25.70 1.31
N ALA A 67 -0.05 26.18 1.54
CA ALA A 67 -0.73 26.08 2.83
C ALA A 67 -1.01 24.63 3.24
N LEU A 68 -1.36 23.75 2.29
CA LEU A 68 -1.53 22.32 2.54
C LEU A 68 -0.20 21.65 2.92
N VAL A 69 0.89 21.99 2.24
CA VAL A 69 2.22 21.47 2.58
C VAL A 69 2.62 21.90 3.99
N VAL A 70 2.37 23.16 4.37
CA VAL A 70 2.63 23.66 5.74
C VAL A 70 1.80 22.91 6.78
N ALA A 71 0.53 22.64 6.50
CA ALA A 71 -0.34 21.86 7.39
C ALA A 71 0.19 20.43 7.58
N PHE A 72 0.64 19.75 6.51
CA PHE A 72 1.23 18.42 6.59
C PHE A 72 2.56 18.41 7.38
N LYS A 73 3.41 19.42 7.18
CA LYS A 73 4.64 19.59 7.98
C LYS A 73 4.36 19.74 9.47
N LYS A 74 3.33 20.50 9.82
CA LYS A 74 2.88 20.61 11.22
C LYS A 74 2.35 19.28 11.74
N ALA A 75 1.55 18.57 10.95
CA ALA A 75 1.04 17.26 11.33
C ALA A 75 2.15 16.23 11.58
N ALA A 76 3.23 16.27 10.79
CA ALA A 76 4.39 15.40 10.96
C ALA A 76 5.06 15.57 12.34
N THR A 77 5.06 16.77 12.94
CA THR A 77 5.62 16.98 14.29
C THR A 77 4.69 16.51 15.40
N GLN A 78 3.42 16.22 15.09
CA GLN A 78 2.39 15.82 16.04
C GLN A 78 2.14 14.30 16.07
N LYS A 79 2.96 13.50 15.37
CA LYS A 79 2.82 12.03 15.26
C LYS A 79 1.46 11.57 14.74
N LEU A 80 0.91 12.30 13.77
CA LEU A 80 -0.35 11.93 13.11
C LEU A 80 -0.21 10.60 12.38
N GLN A 81 -1.21 9.73 12.52
CA GLN A 81 -1.29 8.43 11.83
C GLN A 81 -2.40 8.47 10.77
N PHE A 82 -2.16 7.85 9.62
CA PHE A 82 -3.15 7.68 8.56
C PHE A 82 -3.53 6.22 8.42
N VAL A 83 -4.84 5.96 8.39
CA VAL A 83 -5.38 4.66 8.02
C VAL A 83 -6.18 4.85 6.74
N ILE A 84 -5.71 4.22 5.67
CA ILE A 84 -6.26 4.35 4.32
C ILE A 84 -6.94 3.03 3.94
N PHE A 85 -8.14 3.11 3.39
CA PHE A 85 -8.80 2.02 2.68
C PHE A 85 -8.99 2.45 1.24
N GLY A 86 -8.49 1.66 0.29
CA GLY A 86 -8.51 2.05 -1.12
C GLY A 86 -8.42 0.84 -2.05
N GLY A 87 -9.20 0.87 -3.12
CA GLY A 87 -9.22 -0.19 -4.12
C GLY A 87 -8.37 0.20 -5.32
N THR A 88 -7.40 -0.62 -5.73
CA THR A 88 -6.58 -0.32 -6.93
C THR A 88 -7.40 -0.31 -8.23
N TRP A 89 -8.60 -0.87 -8.21
CA TRP A 89 -9.58 -0.84 -9.29
C TRP A 89 -10.39 0.46 -9.36
N CYS A 90 -10.41 1.27 -8.29
CA CYS A 90 -11.30 2.42 -8.15
C CYS A 90 -10.65 3.70 -8.71
N GLU A 91 -11.37 4.40 -9.59
CA GLU A 91 -10.90 5.63 -10.23
C GLU A 91 -10.55 6.74 -9.22
N ASP A 92 -11.35 6.90 -8.17
CA ASP A 92 -11.07 7.88 -7.10
C ASP A 92 -9.77 7.55 -6.36
N THR A 93 -9.51 6.27 -6.09
CA THR A 93 -8.24 5.84 -5.50
C THR A 93 -7.09 6.13 -6.45
N GLN A 94 -7.24 5.82 -7.74
CA GLN A 94 -6.22 6.06 -8.76
C GLN A 94 -5.90 7.56 -8.92
N PHE A 95 -6.87 8.44 -8.68
CA PHE A 95 -6.71 9.89 -8.78
C PHE A 95 -6.16 10.52 -7.50
N ILE A 96 -6.71 10.18 -6.33
CA ILE A 96 -6.43 10.84 -5.05
C ILE A 96 -5.17 10.28 -4.39
N LEU A 97 -4.99 8.95 -4.41
CA LEU A 97 -3.90 8.30 -3.67
C LEU A 97 -2.50 8.78 -4.09
N PRO A 98 -2.17 8.93 -5.40
CA PRO A 98 -0.85 9.42 -5.80
C PRO A 98 -0.61 10.87 -5.36
N ARG A 99 -1.67 11.69 -5.31
CA ARG A 99 -1.62 13.09 -4.86
C ARG A 99 -1.43 13.18 -3.35
N PHE A 100 -2.10 12.31 -2.61
CA PHE A 100 -1.87 12.15 -1.18
C PHE A 100 -0.40 11.80 -0.90
N PHE A 101 0.17 10.82 -1.60
CA PHE A 101 1.58 10.44 -1.39
C PHE A 101 2.57 11.55 -1.81
N LYS A 102 2.24 12.37 -2.81
CA LYS A 102 3.02 13.58 -3.12
C LYS A 102 3.02 14.57 -1.95
N LEU A 103 1.84 14.83 -1.36
CA LEU A 103 1.70 15.70 -0.19
C LEU A 103 2.40 15.15 1.05
N GLN A 104 2.27 13.84 1.28
CA GLN A 104 2.95 13.10 2.34
C GLN A 104 4.48 13.29 2.27
N GLU A 105 5.06 13.10 1.09
CA GLU A 105 6.50 13.28 0.84
C GLU A 105 6.93 14.73 1.07
N MET A 106 6.20 15.70 0.51
CA MET A 106 6.52 17.13 0.70
C MET A 106 6.29 17.62 2.14
N GLY A 107 5.37 16.97 2.84
CA GLY A 107 5.02 17.19 4.23
C GLY A 107 5.98 16.56 5.23
N GLY A 108 6.80 15.59 4.80
CA GLY A 108 7.73 14.88 5.67
C GLY A 108 7.04 13.90 6.64
N ILE A 109 5.86 13.40 6.30
CA ILE A 109 5.17 12.37 7.10
C ILE A 109 5.85 11.03 6.81
N PRO A 110 6.32 10.27 7.80
CA PRO A 110 6.94 8.96 7.59
C PRO A 110 6.00 7.96 6.91
N ASP A 111 6.53 7.11 6.02
CA ASP A 111 5.74 6.02 5.42
C ASP A 111 5.21 5.04 6.48
N ASN A 112 5.93 4.87 7.61
CA ASN A 112 5.51 4.03 8.73
C ASN A 112 4.32 4.58 9.52
N ASP A 113 3.98 5.87 9.34
CA ASP A 113 2.80 6.48 9.96
C ASP A 113 1.54 6.30 9.09
N ILE A 114 1.62 5.44 8.07
CA ILE A 114 0.55 5.20 7.10
C ILE A 114 0.30 3.71 7.02
N THR A 115 -0.87 3.29 7.48
CA THR A 115 -1.40 1.96 7.24
C THR A 115 -2.36 2.00 6.07
N PHE A 116 -2.11 1.19 5.04
CA PHE A 116 -2.96 1.16 3.86
C PHE A 116 -3.50 -0.25 3.59
N PHE A 117 -4.83 -0.35 3.63
CA PHE A 117 -5.59 -1.54 3.31
C PHE A 117 -6.14 -1.46 1.88
N GLY A 118 -5.64 -2.35 1.03
CA GLY A 118 -6.25 -2.68 -0.25
C GLY A 118 -7.59 -3.37 -0.05
N VAL A 119 -8.61 -3.01 -0.84
CA VAL A 119 -9.94 -3.62 -0.80
C VAL A 119 -10.39 -4.16 -2.16
N ASP A 120 -11.22 -5.21 -2.12
CA ASP A 120 -11.92 -5.73 -3.30
C ASP A 120 -13.11 -4.84 -3.72
N ARG A 121 -13.84 -5.24 -4.78
CA ARG A 121 -15.06 -4.56 -5.27
C ARG A 121 -16.19 -4.53 -4.24
N SER A 122 -16.23 -5.51 -3.35
CA SER A 122 -17.17 -5.55 -2.23
C SER A 122 -16.70 -4.69 -1.05
N LYS A 123 -15.61 -3.94 -1.21
CA LYS A 123 -14.98 -3.08 -0.19
C LYS A 123 -14.49 -3.87 1.03
N LYS A 124 -14.19 -5.16 0.85
CA LYS A 124 -13.66 -6.03 1.89
C LYS A 124 -12.13 -6.13 1.78
N THR A 125 -11.49 -6.33 2.92
CA THR A 125 -10.04 -6.56 3.05
C THR A 125 -9.77 -7.81 3.89
N LEU A 126 -8.51 -8.25 3.93
CA LEU A 126 -8.11 -9.41 4.72
C LEU A 126 -8.26 -9.14 6.22
N GLY A 127 -8.46 -10.19 7.01
CA GLY A 127 -8.59 -10.08 8.47
C GLY A 127 -9.88 -9.40 8.96
N HIS A 128 -10.90 -9.26 8.10
CA HIS A 128 -12.22 -8.70 8.44
C HIS A 128 -12.21 -7.25 8.97
N ILE A 129 -11.11 -6.52 8.77
CA ILE A 129 -10.94 -5.14 9.30
C ILE A 129 -11.96 -4.17 8.68
N ALA A 130 -12.41 -4.43 7.45
CA ALA A 130 -13.41 -3.63 6.73
C ALA A 130 -14.81 -4.28 6.72
N GLY A 131 -15.04 -5.35 7.49
CA GLY A 131 -16.35 -5.97 7.60
C GLY A 131 -17.23 -5.23 8.61
N ALA A 132 -18.31 -4.61 8.15
CA ALA A 132 -19.44 -4.19 8.98
C ALA A 132 -20.57 -5.21 8.86
#